data_AF-A0A4P5RY85-F1
#
_entry.id   AF-A0A4P5RY85-F1
#
_cell.length_a   1.000
_cell.length_b   1.000
_cell.length_c   1.000
_cell.angle_alpha   90.00
_cell.angle_beta   90.00
_cell.angle_gamma   90.00
#
_symmetry.space_group_name_H-M   'P 1'
#
loop_
_entity.id
_entity.type
_entity.pdbx_description
1 polymer ?
#
loop_
_entity_poly.entity_id
_entity_poly.type
_entity_poly.pdbx_seq_one_letter_code
_entity_poly.pdbx_strand_id
1 'polypeptide(L)'
;MPSSPHLTSSYDDVLHIAEEIDLLVHAELVSPFKLDKARLYGLNKNSVPSLLGENENPYELLMETARPLKCHAACLVVTGWAAPFENEMGNDQEPDCRPSEHPKRQRVRICVAIGEAMIVTVMRTSENPEEVMSMSERGIGELPDVLEAWWNGRFA
;
A
#
# COMPACT_ATOMS: atom_id res chain seq x y z
N MET A 1 -21.58 -17.30 29.68
CA MET A 1 -21.72 -16.19 28.72
C MET A 1 -20.88 -16.56 27.50
N PRO A 2 -21.48 -16.86 26.33
CA PRO A 2 -20.69 -17.07 25.13
C PRO A 2 -20.14 -15.72 24.68
N SER A 3 -18.83 -15.63 24.52
CA SER A 3 -18.12 -14.47 24.00
C SER A 3 -18.64 -14.16 22.60
N SER A 4 -19.04 -12.90 22.35
CA SER A 4 -19.45 -12.45 21.01
C SER A 4 -18.26 -12.55 20.06
N PRO A 5 -18.37 -13.26 18.93
CA PRO A 5 -17.43 -13.11 17.83
C PRO A 5 -17.79 -11.84 17.05
N HIS A 6 -16.80 -11.25 16.37
CA HIS A 6 -16.90 -10.08 15.49
C HIS A 6 -16.78 -8.71 16.18
N LEU A 7 -15.57 -8.42 16.63
CA LEU A 7 -14.99 -7.09 16.45
C LEU A 7 -13.47 -7.29 16.30
N THR A 8 -13.05 -7.94 15.21
CA THR A 8 -11.72 -7.63 14.68
C THR A 8 -11.76 -6.12 14.41
N SER A 9 -10.77 -5.38 14.90
CA SER A 9 -10.74 -3.94 14.70
C SER A 9 -10.77 -3.67 13.20
N SER A 10 -11.45 -2.60 12.75
CA SER A 10 -11.39 -2.19 11.34
C SER A 10 -9.94 -2.04 10.84
N TYR A 11 -8.99 -1.85 11.76
CA TYR A 11 -7.55 -1.85 11.50
C TYR A 11 -6.99 -3.19 11.07
N ASP A 12 -7.32 -4.24 11.80
CA ASP A 12 -6.81 -5.58 11.51
C ASP A 12 -7.31 -6.05 10.13
N ASP A 13 -8.54 -5.67 9.77
CA ASP A 13 -9.13 -6.01 8.47
C ASP A 13 -8.41 -5.30 7.31
N VAL A 14 -8.13 -3.99 7.41
CA VAL A 14 -7.44 -3.24 6.35
C VAL A 14 -5.96 -3.59 6.25
N LEU A 15 -5.31 -3.86 7.39
CA LEU A 15 -3.93 -4.37 7.42
C LEU A 15 -3.86 -5.73 6.72
N HIS A 16 -4.76 -6.66 7.05
CA HIS A 16 -4.80 -7.97 6.43
C HIS A 16 -4.97 -7.88 4.91
N ILE A 17 -5.83 -6.99 4.43
CA ILE A 17 -6.00 -6.71 3.00
C ILE A 17 -4.69 -6.24 2.35
N ALA A 18 -3.96 -5.34 3.01
CA ALA A 18 -2.68 -4.85 2.50
C ALA A 18 -1.65 -5.99 2.37
N GLU A 19 -1.58 -6.86 3.39
CA GLU A 19 -0.70 -8.02 3.43
C GLU A 19 -1.08 -9.10 2.39
N GLU A 20 -2.38 -9.37 2.22
CA GLU A 20 -2.88 -10.34 1.23
C GLU A 20 -2.59 -9.87 -0.20
N ILE A 21 -2.80 -8.58 -0.49
CA ILE A 21 -2.47 -8.00 -1.80
C ILE A 21 -0.95 -8.02 -2.02
N ASP A 22 -0.16 -7.68 -1.00
CA ASP A 22 1.30 -7.78 -1.09
C ASP A 22 1.74 -9.22 -1.43
N LEU A 23 1.17 -10.23 -0.77
CA LEU A 23 1.45 -11.64 -1.01
C LEU A 23 1.03 -12.07 -2.42
N LEU A 24 -0.16 -11.67 -2.87
CA LEU A 24 -0.67 -11.93 -4.21
C LEU A 24 0.30 -11.39 -5.27
N VAL A 25 0.70 -10.12 -5.13
CA VAL A 25 1.63 -9.47 -6.08
C VAL A 25 3.03 -10.08 -5.98
N HIS A 26 3.45 -10.54 -4.80
CA HIS A 26 4.71 -11.27 -4.63
C HIS A 26 4.73 -12.57 -5.44
N ALA A 27 3.64 -13.34 -5.38
CA ALA A 27 3.54 -14.62 -6.05
C ALA A 27 3.32 -14.50 -7.56
N GLU A 28 2.63 -13.45 -8.02
CA GLU A 28 2.26 -13.28 -9.43
C GLU A 28 3.44 -12.80 -10.31
N LEU A 29 4.35 -12.00 -9.75
CA LEU A 29 5.31 -11.24 -10.55
C LEU A 29 6.71 -11.84 -10.58
N VAL A 30 7.32 -11.77 -11.77
CA VAL A 30 8.73 -12.15 -11.98
C VAL A 30 9.70 -11.17 -11.30
N SER A 31 9.34 -9.87 -11.24
CA SER A 31 10.12 -8.85 -10.55
C SER A 31 9.24 -8.04 -9.59
N PRO A 32 8.93 -8.57 -8.39
CA PRO A 32 7.96 -7.96 -7.48
C PRO A 32 8.35 -6.57 -6.94
N PHE A 33 9.62 -6.17 -7.12
CA PHE A 33 10.18 -4.89 -6.65
C PHE A 33 10.49 -3.90 -7.79
N LYS A 34 10.12 -4.25 -9.03
CA LYS A 34 10.24 -3.40 -10.21
C LYS A 34 8.99 -3.56 -11.06
N LEU A 35 7.91 -2.92 -10.63
CA LEU A 35 6.70 -2.84 -11.41
C LEU A 35 6.90 -1.88 -12.57
N ASP A 36 6.54 -2.32 -13.77
CA ASP A 36 6.42 -1.41 -14.92
C ASP A 36 5.23 -0.46 -14.75
N LYS A 37 4.20 -0.88 -14.00
CA LYS A 37 2.98 -0.12 -13.73
C LYS A 37 2.53 -0.27 -12.28
N ALA A 38 2.10 0.84 -11.68
CA ALA A 38 1.30 0.80 -10.47
C ALA A 38 0.00 0.02 -10.72
N ARG A 39 -0.51 -0.64 -9.68
CA ARG A 39 -1.73 -1.46 -9.75
C ARG A 39 -2.72 -1.02 -8.69
N LEU A 40 -3.98 -0.87 -9.06
CA LEU A 40 -5.05 -0.57 -8.13
C LEU A 40 -6.00 -1.76 -8.06
N TYR A 41 -6.11 -2.36 -6.88
CA TYR A 41 -7.05 -3.44 -6.61
C TYR A 41 -8.27 -2.93 -5.84
N GLY A 42 -9.44 -3.43 -6.20
CA GLY A 42 -10.68 -3.24 -5.46
C GLY A 42 -11.13 -4.58 -4.89
N LEU A 43 -11.60 -4.57 -3.64
CA LEU A 43 -12.05 -5.73 -2.91
C LEU A 43 -13.55 -5.62 -2.64
N ASN A 44 -14.27 -6.72 -2.84
CA ASN A 44 -15.69 -6.79 -2.47
C ASN A 44 -15.87 -7.10 -0.97
N LYS A 45 -17.11 -7.21 -0.50
CA LYS A 45 -17.44 -7.53 0.91
C LYS A 45 -16.92 -8.89 1.40
N ASN A 46 -16.49 -9.77 0.50
CA ASN A 46 -15.90 -11.06 0.82
C ASN A 46 -14.36 -11.01 0.73
N SER A 47 -13.77 -9.80 0.68
CA SER A 47 -12.33 -9.57 0.52
C SER A 47 -11.72 -10.21 -0.73
N VAL A 48 -12.52 -10.49 -1.76
CA VAL A 48 -12.00 -11.04 -3.02
C VAL A 48 -11.42 -9.89 -3.85
N PRO A 49 -10.11 -9.91 -4.18
CA PRO A 49 -9.48 -8.83 -4.92
C PRO A 49 -9.79 -8.90 -6.41
N SER A 50 -9.87 -7.72 -7.03
CA SER A 50 -10.00 -7.55 -8.48
C SER A 50 -9.15 -6.37 -8.93
N LEU A 51 -8.38 -6.54 -10.01
CA LEU A 51 -7.59 -5.45 -10.58
C LEU A 51 -8.54 -4.45 -11.26
N LEU A 52 -8.52 -3.20 -10.80
CA LEU A 52 -9.33 -2.11 -11.35
C LEU A 52 -8.60 -1.38 -12.48
N GLY A 53 -7.28 -1.29 -12.40
CA GLY A 53 -6.47 -0.64 -13.43
C GLY A 53 -4.97 -0.70 -13.15
N GLU A 54 -4.20 -0.35 -14.18
CA GLU A 54 -2.75 -0.22 -14.13
C GLU A 54 -2.30 1.03 -14.89
N ASN A 55 -1.33 1.77 -14.35
CA ASN A 55 -0.72 2.92 -15.03
C ASN A 55 0.74 3.06 -14.55
N GLU A 56 1.64 3.57 -15.38
CA GLU A 56 3.02 3.89 -14.99
C GLU A 56 3.05 4.95 -13.88
N ASN A 57 2.07 5.88 -13.90
CA ASN A 57 1.89 6.92 -12.91
C ASN A 57 0.74 6.56 -11.94
N PRO A 58 1.01 6.31 -10.65
CA PRO A 58 -0.03 5.97 -9.68
C PRO A 58 -1.06 7.08 -9.45
N TYR A 59 -0.70 8.34 -9.69
CA TYR A 59 -1.63 9.46 -9.56
C TYR A 59 -2.63 9.50 -10.71
N GLU A 60 -2.17 9.31 -11.94
CA GLU A 60 -3.04 9.18 -13.12
C GLU A 60 -3.94 7.95 -12.99
N LEU A 61 -3.40 6.82 -12.49
CA LEU A 61 -4.20 5.62 -12.21
C LEU A 61 -5.43 5.93 -11.34
N LEU A 62 -5.22 6.68 -10.25
CA LEU A 62 -6.30 7.06 -9.34
C LEU A 62 -7.26 8.08 -9.97
N MET A 63 -6.78 9.02 -10.78
CA MET A 63 -7.64 10.00 -11.44
C MET A 63 -8.51 9.39 -12.54
N GLU A 64 -8.02 8.37 -13.25
CA GLU A 64 -8.69 7.77 -14.41
C GLU A 64 -9.55 6.55 -14.05
N THR A 65 -9.32 5.93 -12.89
CA THR A 65 -10.05 4.71 -12.49
C THR A 65 -11.26 5.05 -11.63
N ALA A 66 -12.47 4.76 -12.10
CA ALA A 66 -13.67 4.93 -11.29
C ALA A 66 -13.75 3.88 -10.17
N ARG A 67 -14.14 4.30 -8.95
CA ARG A 67 -14.37 3.37 -7.83
C ARG A 67 -15.69 2.59 -8.04
N PRO A 68 -15.68 1.24 -8.08
CA PRO A 68 -16.91 0.47 -8.16
C PRO A 68 -17.78 0.66 -6.92
N LEU A 69 -19.10 0.77 -7.09
CA LEU A 69 -20.07 0.95 -5.99
C LEU A 69 -20.05 -0.17 -4.93
N LYS A 70 -19.60 -1.38 -5.32
CA LYS A 70 -19.52 -2.55 -4.43
C LYS A 70 -18.13 -2.74 -3.81
N CYS A 71 -17.22 -1.79 -4.02
CA CYS A 71 -15.88 -1.80 -3.46
C CYS A 71 -15.97 -1.53 -1.95
N HIS A 72 -15.56 -2.50 -1.14
CA HIS A 72 -15.55 -2.41 0.32
C HIS A 72 -14.18 -1.97 0.86
N ALA A 73 -13.11 -2.31 0.13
CA ALA A 73 -11.77 -1.82 0.37
C ALA A 73 -11.01 -1.73 -0.95
N ALA A 74 -9.89 -1.01 -0.97
CA ALA A 74 -9.00 -0.97 -2.12
C ALA A 74 -7.55 -0.98 -1.68
N CYS A 75 -6.65 -1.39 -2.57
CA CYS A 75 -5.22 -1.39 -2.33
C CYS A 75 -4.47 -0.90 -3.55
N LEU A 76 -3.69 0.17 -3.38
CA LEU A 76 -2.76 0.67 -4.38
C LEU A 76 -1.39 0.03 -4.15
N VAL A 77 -0.85 -0.58 -5.20
CA VAL A 77 0.46 -1.23 -5.18
C VAL A 77 1.42 -0.45 -6.07
N VAL A 78 2.54 -0.03 -5.49
CA VAL A 78 3.62 0.69 -6.19
C VAL A 78 4.97 0.10 -5.83
N THR A 79 5.96 0.31 -6.70
CA THR A 79 7.36 0.07 -6.36
C THR A 79 8.15 1.36 -6.39
N GLY A 80 9.12 1.49 -5.50
CA GLY A 80 9.90 2.70 -5.34
C GLY A 80 11.28 2.43 -4.75
N TRP A 81 11.84 3.47 -4.14
CA TRP A 81 13.07 3.42 -3.37
C TRP A 81 12.78 3.90 -1.96
N ALA A 82 13.28 3.18 -0.96
CA ALA A 82 13.34 3.66 0.41
C ALA A 82 14.81 3.90 0.80
N ALA A 83 15.06 4.99 1.55
CA ALA A 83 16.31 5.12 2.29
C ALA A 83 16.26 4.20 3.53
N PRO A 84 17.40 3.82 4.12
CA PRO A 84 17.42 3.07 5.38
C PRO A 84 16.67 3.80 6.48
N PHE A 85 15.97 3.06 7.35
CA PHE A 85 15.28 3.62 8.51
C PHE A 85 16.28 4.17 9.55
N GLU A 86 15.90 5.26 10.22
CA GLU A 86 16.72 6.10 11.13
C GLU A 86 17.44 5.36 12.27
N ASN A 87 17.13 4.09 12.54
CA ASN A 87 17.80 3.32 13.60
C ASN A 87 19.32 3.15 13.33
N GLU A 88 19.79 3.36 12.10
CA GLU A 88 21.22 3.44 11.72
C GLU A 88 21.78 4.88 11.64
N MET A 89 20.91 5.90 11.59
CA MET A 89 21.25 7.32 11.50
C MET A 89 20.78 8.01 12.77
N GLY A 90 21.63 8.01 13.81
CA GLY A 90 21.28 8.45 15.17
C GLY A 90 20.26 9.59 15.24
N ASN A 91 19.22 9.35 16.05
CA ASN A 91 18.01 10.15 16.29
C ASN A 91 18.00 11.58 15.70
N ASP A 92 16.94 11.85 14.92
CA ASP A 92 16.43 13.16 14.50
C ASP A 92 17.15 13.86 13.33
N GLN A 93 17.78 13.10 12.42
CA GLN A 93 18.22 13.66 11.13
C GLN A 93 17.31 13.20 9.99
N GLU A 94 16.51 14.13 9.47
CA GLU A 94 15.89 13.95 8.15
C GLU A 94 16.98 13.56 7.15
N PRO A 95 16.75 12.55 6.30
CA PRO A 95 17.74 12.11 5.34
C PRO A 95 18.15 13.28 4.43
N ASP A 96 19.47 13.53 4.33
CA ASP A 96 20.09 14.62 3.56
C ASP A 96 19.75 14.62 2.05
N CYS A 97 19.11 13.57 1.55
CA CYS A 97 18.75 13.41 0.15
C CYS A 97 17.48 12.57 -0.04
N ARG A 98 16.89 12.65 -1.24
CA ARG A 98 15.70 11.86 -1.59
C ARG A 98 16.02 10.35 -1.54
N PRO A 99 15.05 9.48 -1.16
CA PRO A 99 15.26 8.03 -1.15
C PRO A 99 15.81 7.45 -2.46
N SER A 100 15.44 8.02 -3.62
CA SER A 100 15.95 7.61 -4.94
C SER A 100 17.43 7.92 -5.16
N GLU A 101 18.00 8.87 -4.42
CA GLU A 101 19.38 9.34 -4.54
C GLU A 101 20.28 8.76 -3.44
N HIS A 102 19.67 8.27 -2.34
CA HIS A 102 20.40 7.73 -1.20
C HIS A 102 21.31 6.55 -1.63
N PRO A 103 22.59 6.50 -1.20
CA PRO A 103 23.55 5.48 -1.63
C PRO A 103 23.21 4.08 -1.08
N LYS A 104 22.61 4.01 0.11
CA LYS A 104 22.11 2.76 0.71
C LYS A 104 20.64 2.47 0.42
N ARG A 105 20.06 3.09 -0.62
CA ARG A 105 18.64 2.90 -0.94
C ARG A 105 18.34 1.43 -1.27
N GLN A 106 17.15 0.99 -0.90
CA GLN A 106 16.65 -0.34 -1.19
C GLN A 106 15.41 -0.24 -2.09
N ARG A 107 15.24 -1.21 -2.98
CA ARG A 107 13.99 -1.31 -3.74
C ARG A 107 12.90 -1.80 -2.80
N VAL A 108 11.75 -1.16 -2.88
CA VAL A 108 10.61 -1.50 -2.03
C VAL A 108 9.36 -1.65 -2.88
N ARG A 109 8.48 -2.53 -2.43
CA ARG A 109 7.08 -2.53 -2.83
C ARG A 109 6.25 -2.01 -1.67
N ILE A 110 5.32 -1.14 -1.97
CA ILE A 110 4.42 -0.51 -1.02
C ILE A 110 2.99 -0.86 -1.43
N CYS A 111 2.21 -1.34 -0.47
CA CYS A 111 0.79 -1.56 -0.60
C CYS A 111 0.07 -0.60 0.35
N VAL A 112 -0.65 0.36 -0.21
CA VAL A 112 -1.46 1.34 0.53
C VAL A 112 -2.91 0.90 0.42
N ALA A 113 -3.47 0.36 1.50
CA ALA A 113 -4.84 -0.11 1.56
C ALA A 113 -5.75 0.90 2.25
N ILE A 114 -6.98 1.05 1.74
CA ILE A 114 -8.03 1.89 2.31
C ILE A 114 -9.32 1.08 2.49
N GLY A 115 -9.96 1.27 3.65
CA GLY A 115 -11.29 0.76 3.96
C GLY A 115 -12.23 1.88 4.43
N GLU A 116 -13.37 1.53 5.04
CA GLU A 116 -14.42 2.51 5.39
C GLU A 116 -13.97 3.66 6.29
N ALA A 117 -12.98 3.45 7.19
CA ALA A 117 -12.60 4.44 8.18
C ALA A 117 -11.10 4.74 8.25
N MET A 118 -10.26 4.08 7.45
CA MET A 118 -8.83 4.13 7.67
C MET A 118 -7.98 3.66 6.50
N ILE A 119 -6.70 4.01 6.57
CA ILE A 119 -5.66 3.67 5.61
C ILE A 119 -4.52 2.97 6.36
N VAL A 120 -4.00 1.89 5.77
CA VAL A 120 -2.83 1.18 6.25
C VAL A 120 -1.82 1.08 5.11
N THR A 121 -0.55 1.23 5.45
CA THR A 121 0.55 1.02 4.51
C THR A 121 1.40 -0.16 4.98
N VAL A 122 1.63 -1.13 4.09
CA VAL A 122 2.64 -2.16 4.30
C VAL A 122 3.74 -2.04 3.27
N MET A 123 4.93 -2.47 3.63
CA MET A 123 6.11 -2.39 2.79
C MET A 123 6.90 -3.70 2.83
N ARG A 124 7.41 -4.10 1.67
CA ARG A 124 8.37 -5.20 1.54
C ARG A 124 9.62 -4.67 0.84
N THR A 125 10.79 -5.05 1.34
CA THR A 125 12.07 -4.65 0.75
C THR A 125 12.66 -5.77 -0.12
N SER A 126 13.47 -5.41 -1.10
CA SER A 126 14.18 -6.40 -1.94
C SER A 126 15.24 -7.18 -1.18
N GLU A 127 15.77 -6.62 -0.08
CA GLU A 127 16.80 -7.26 0.74
C GLU A 127 16.18 -8.29 1.71
N ASN A 128 14.97 -8.04 2.21
CA ASN A 128 14.21 -8.95 3.06
C ASN A 128 12.88 -9.33 2.39
N PRO A 129 12.90 -10.09 1.28
CA PRO A 129 11.71 -10.38 0.48
C PRO A 129 10.72 -11.32 1.18
N GLU A 130 11.09 -11.96 2.29
CA GLU A 130 10.19 -12.84 3.07
C GLU A 130 9.39 -12.08 4.13
N GLU A 131 9.81 -10.87 4.50
CA GLU A 131 9.19 -10.09 5.58
C GLU A 131 8.34 -8.94 5.03
N VAL A 132 7.09 -8.85 5.50
CA VAL A 132 6.24 -7.66 5.29
C VAL A 132 6.27 -6.80 6.55
N MET A 133 6.58 -5.53 6.37
CA MET A 133 6.62 -4.54 7.44
C MET A 133 5.33 -3.73 7.42
N SER A 134 4.57 -3.77 8.51
CA SER A 134 3.49 -2.81 8.74
C SER A 134 4.10 -1.46 9.11
N MET A 135 3.75 -0.41 8.35
CA MET A 135 4.07 0.95 8.76
C MET A 135 3.00 1.36 9.78
N SER A 136 3.39 1.66 11.02
CA SER A 136 2.48 1.97 12.13
C SER A 136 1.63 3.25 11.93
N GLU A 137 1.82 3.95 10.83
CA GLU A 137 1.10 5.16 10.42
C GLU A 137 0.52 4.99 9.00
N ARG A 138 -0.21 6.00 8.50
CA ARG A 138 -0.69 6.12 7.11
C ARG A 138 0.42 5.92 6.05
N GLY A 139 1.69 5.94 6.47
CA GLY A 139 2.86 5.96 5.62
C GLY A 139 3.33 7.40 5.37
N ILE A 140 4.53 7.56 4.83
CA ILE A 140 5.11 8.87 4.48
C ILE A 140 4.89 9.12 2.99
N GLY A 141 4.41 10.32 2.63
CA GLY A 141 4.21 10.77 1.23
C GLY A 141 2.75 11.05 0.87
N GLU A 142 2.51 11.45 -0.39
CA GLU A 142 1.20 11.94 -0.86
C GLU A 142 0.23 10.81 -1.29
N LEU A 143 0.73 9.59 -1.55
CA LEU A 143 -0.09 8.49 -2.07
C LEU A 143 -1.31 8.16 -1.21
N PRO A 144 -1.21 8.10 0.14
CA PRO A 144 -2.37 7.86 0.98
C PRO A 144 -3.46 8.93 0.85
N ASP A 145 -3.06 10.21 0.73
CA ASP A 145 -4.00 11.33 0.61
C ASP A 145 -4.71 11.31 -0.73
N VAL A 146 -4.00 10.97 -1.81
CA VAL A 146 -4.60 10.85 -3.15
C VAL A 146 -5.51 9.62 -3.21
N LEU A 147 -5.13 8.50 -2.60
CA LEU A 147 -5.98 7.31 -2.49
C LEU A 147 -7.27 7.61 -1.71
N GLU A 148 -7.18 8.40 -0.64
CA GLU A 148 -8.34 8.88 0.12
C GLU A 148 -9.25 9.79 -0.72
N ALA A 149 -8.66 10.69 -1.51
CA ALA A 149 -9.42 11.54 -2.41
C ALA A 149 -10.17 10.72 -3.46
N TRP A 150 -9.51 9.71 -4.04
CA TRP A 150 -10.13 8.74 -4.95
C TRP A 150 -11.26 7.95 -4.27
N TRP A 151 -11.02 7.46 -3.06
CA TRP A 151 -12.02 6.73 -2.29
C TRP A 151 -13.27 7.58 -2.03
N ASN A 152 -13.10 8.86 -1.75
CA ASN A 152 -14.20 9.79 -1.52
C ASN A 152 -14.85 10.31 -2.83
N GLY A 153 -14.43 9.81 -3.99
CA GLY A 153 -15.00 10.17 -5.29
C GLY A 153 -14.64 11.59 -5.74
N ARG A 154 -13.50 12.15 -5.32
CA ARG A 154 -13.11 13.54 -5.64
C ARG A 154 -12.55 13.74 -7.06
N PHE A 155 -12.40 12.67 -7.83
CA PHE A 155 -11.92 12.71 -9.22
C PHE A 155 -13.00 12.34 -10.25
N ALA A 156 -14.21 12.00 -9.79
CA ALA A 156 -15.32 11.52 -10.62
C ALA A 156 -16.42 12.59 -10.81
#